data_AF-A0A9X1DJ74-F1
#
_entry.id   AF-A0A9X1DJ74-F1
#
_cell.length_a   1.000
_cell.length_b   1.000
_cell.length_c   1.000
_cell.angle_alpha   90.00
_cell.angle_beta   90.00
_cell.angle_gamma   90.00
#
_symmetry.space_group_name_H-M   'P 1'
#
loop_
_entity.id
_entity.type
_entity.pdbx_description
1 polymer ?
#
loop_
_entity_poly.entity_id
_entity_poly.type
_entity_poly.pdbx_seq_one_letter_code
_entity_poly.pdbx_strand_id
1 'polypeptide(L)' 'MEQIEAFKKLRDACDDIVNAYDKEDEKELETAMGRFLFLCMQLQSLK' A
#
# COMPACT_ATOMS: atom_id res chain seq x y z
N MET A 1 18.45 -5.72 6.50
CA MET A 1 18.22 -5.37 5.09
C MET A 1 16.83 -5.78 4.61
N GLU A 2 16.29 -6.95 4.99
CA GLU A 2 14.96 -7.40 4.56
C GLU A 2 13.79 -6.57 5.11
N GLN A 3 13.84 -6.15 6.38
CA GLN A 3 12.79 -5.32 6.98
C GLN A 3 12.64 -3.96 6.27
N ILE A 4 13.75 -3.38 5.81
CA ILE A 4 13.74 -2.10 5.07
C ILE A 4 12.96 -2.25 3.75
N GLU A 5 13.02 -3.43 3.13
CA GLU A 5 12.34 -3.71 1.87
C GLU A 5 10.82 -3.79 2.05
N ALA A 6 10.36 -4.33 3.20
CA ALA A 6 8.95 -4.31 3.54
C ALA A 6 8.42 -2.87 3.71
N PHE A 7 9.20 -1.99 4.35
CA PHE A 7 8.83 -0.58 4.50
C PHE A 7 8.85 0.19 3.18
N LYS A 8 9.77 -0.11 2.25
CA LYS A 8 9.71 0.46 0.89
C LYS A 8 8.44 0.07 0.16
N LYS A 9 8.06 -1.21 0.19
CA LYS A 9 6.82 -1.70 -0.42
C LYS A 9 5.58 -1.02 0.15
N LEU A 10 5.58 -0.74 1.46
CA LEU A 10 4.52 0.05 2.10
C LEU A 10 4.47 1.48 1.56
N ARG A 11 5.62 2.18 1.49
CA ARG A 11 5.69 3.53 0.91
C ARG A 11 5.17 3.52 -0.53
N ASP A 12 5.64 2.60 -1.36
CA ASP A 12 5.23 2.50 -2.75
C ASP A 12 3.71 2.23 -2.85
N ALA A 13 3.13 1.47 -1.91
CA ALA A 13 1.67 1.26 -1.85
C ALA A 13 0.91 2.53 -1.44
N CYS A 14 1.46 3.34 -0.54
CA CYS A 14 0.90 4.65 -0.22
C CYS A 14 0.95 5.60 -1.41
N ASP A 15 2.06 5.63 -2.16
CA ASP A 15 2.20 6.46 -3.35
C ASP A 15 1.15 6.07 -4.41
N ASP A 16 0.92 4.76 -4.62
CA ASP A 16 -0.12 4.27 -5.52
C ASP A 16 -1.54 4.68 -5.09
N ILE A 17 -1.83 4.68 -3.78
CA ILE A 17 -3.12 5.16 -3.26
C ILE A 17 -3.32 6.66 -3.56
N VAL A 18 -2.30 7.49 -3.31
CA VAL A 18 -2.35 8.93 -3.58
C VAL A 18 -2.56 9.18 -5.08
N ASN A 19 -1.80 8.49 -5.93
CA ASN A 19 -1.93 8.60 -7.38
C ASN A 19 -3.32 8.18 -7.88
N ALA A 20 -3.92 7.15 -7.29
CA ALA A 20 -5.28 6.72 -7.65
C ALA A 20 -6.33 7.76 -7.25
N TYR A 21 -6.19 8.42 -6.10
CA TYR A 21 -7.03 9.54 -5.70
C TYR A 21 -6.90 10.72 -6.66
N ASP A 22 -5.67 11.09 -7.03
CA ASP A 22 -5.40 12.22 -7.94
C ASP A 22 -6.01 12.00 -9.34
N LYS A 23 -6.17 10.74 -9.76
CA LYS A 23 -6.77 10.34 -11.03
C LYS A 23 -8.28 10.10 -10.97
N GLU A 24 -8.87 10.09 -9.78
CA GLU A 24 -10.25 9.64 -9.54
C GLU A 24 -10.53 8.21 -10.06
N ASP A 25 -9.51 7.33 -10.05
CA ASP A 25 -9.64 5.93 -10.49
C ASP A 25 -9.97 5.02 -9.31
N GLU A 26 -11.26 4.76 -9.10
CA GLU A 26 -11.75 3.92 -7.99
C GLU A 26 -11.19 2.49 -8.03
N LYS A 27 -10.91 1.95 -9.22
CA LYS A 27 -10.40 0.58 -9.36
C LYS A 27 -8.92 0.49 -9.01
N GLU A 28 -8.13 1.47 -9.46
CA GLU A 28 -6.73 1.61 -9.06
C GLU A 28 -6.64 1.82 -7.54
N LEU A 29 -7.54 2.62 -6.97
CA LEU A 29 -7.63 2.87 -5.53
C LEU A 29 -7.92 1.59 -4.74
N GLU A 30 -8.95 0.82 -5.11
CA GLU A 30 -9.30 -0.44 -4.45
C GLU A 30 -8.10 -1.42 -4.46
N THR A 31 -7.42 -1.52 -5.60
CA THR A 31 -6.24 -2.38 -5.78
C THR A 31 -5.08 -1.93 -4.88
N ALA A 32 -4.78 -0.63 -4.86
CA ALA A 32 -3.69 -0.07 -4.07
C ALA A 32 -3.94 -0.20 -2.57
N MET A 33 -5.17 0.07 -2.12
CA MET A 33 -5.58 -0.14 -0.72
C MET A 33 -5.48 -1.61 -0.32
N GLY A 34 -5.93 -2.54 -1.17
CA GLY A 34 -5.80 -3.98 -0.91
C GLY A 34 -4.35 -4.42 -0.72
N ARG A 35 -3.44 -3.92 -1.57
CA ARG A 35 -1.99 -4.18 -1.44
C ARG A 35 -1.44 -3.62 -0.12
N PHE A 36 -1.81 -2.39 0.23
CA PHE A 36 -1.38 -1.76 1.48
C PHE A 36 -1.82 -2.57 2.71
N LEU A 37 -3.10 -2.96 2.77
CA LEU A 37 -3.65 -3.77 3.87
C LEU A 37 -2.96 -5.13 3.98
N PHE A 38 -2.71 -5.79 2.84
CA PHE A 38 -1.99 -7.06 2.82
C PHE A 38 -0.57 -6.92 3.40
N LEU A 39 0.18 -5.88 3.02
CA LEU A 39 1.50 -5.61 3.57
C LEU A 39 1.44 -5.33 5.09
N CYS A 40 0.44 -4.59 5.55
CA CYS A 40 0.22 -4.36 6.99
C CYS A 40 -0.06 -5.66 7.76
N MET A 41 -0.84 -6.57 7.18
CA MET A 41 -1.07 -7.91 7.77
C MET A 41 0.23 -8.71 7.87
N GLN A 42 1.06 -8.71 6.82
CA GLN A 42 2.35 -9.41 6.81
C GLN A 42 3.31 -8.88 7.89
N LEU A 43 3.22 -7.59 8.19
CA LEU A 43 4.01 -6.93 9.22
C LEU A 43 3.38 -7.03 10.62
N GLN A 44 2.23 -7.70 10.76
CA GLN A 44 1.47 -7.78 12.00
C GLN A 44 1.18 -6.38 12.60
N SER A 45 0.97 -5.39 11.73
CA SER A 45 0.76 -3.99 12.13
C SER A 45 -0.71 -3.58 12.23
N LEU A 46 -1.63 -4.49 11.92
CA LEU A 46 -3.06 -4.35 12.19
C LEU A 46 -3.38 -4.93 13.57
N LYS A 47 -4.20 -4.21 14.35
CA LYS A 47 -4.71 -4.65 15.65
C LYS A 47 -6.05 -5.35 15.53
#